data_AF-A0A817WWM3-F1
#
_entry.id   AF-A0A817WWM3-F1
#
_cell.length_a   1.000
_cell.length_b   1.000
_cell.length_c   1.000
_cell.angle_alpha   90.00
_cell.angle_beta   90.00
_cell.angle_gamma   90.00
#
_symmetry.space_group_name_H-M   'P 1'
#
loop_
_entity.id
_entity.type
_entity.pdbx_description
1 polymer ?
#
loop_
_entity_poly.entity_id
_entity_poly.type
_entity_poly.pdbx_seq_one_letter_code
_entity_poly.pdbx_strand_id
1 'polypeptide(L)'
;MLRSNRFITKKNLFAIKITKPRKGISFSPLKLSSEEMANELGPQYRTIDVHIGNQRMVLDMAQGGWILDGTSIEPADMTKLEKQRNELEKDNSILRTKLDILLEMLAETTAEKSLQEKHDK
;
A
#
# COMPACT_ATOMS: atom_id res chain seq x y z
N MET A 1 -55.28 -39.81 54.39
CA MET A 1 -53.88 -39.36 54.42
C MET A 1 -53.24 -39.63 53.06
N LEU A 2 -52.38 -38.71 52.64
CA LEU A 2 -51.36 -38.82 51.59
C LEU A 2 -51.79 -38.63 50.12
N ARG A 3 -51.13 -37.63 49.53
CA ARG A 3 -51.35 -36.98 48.25
C ARG A 3 -50.41 -37.54 47.19
N SER A 4 -50.76 -37.28 45.94
CA SER A 4 -49.85 -36.87 44.85
C SER A 4 -48.95 -37.96 44.25
N ASN A 5 -49.10 -38.17 42.94
CA ASN A 5 -48.10 -37.72 41.96
C ASN A 5 -48.63 -37.90 40.54
N ARG A 6 -49.27 -36.84 40.01
CA ARG A 6 -49.39 -36.67 38.55
C ARG A 6 -48.04 -36.18 38.06
N PHE A 7 -47.30 -37.03 37.36
CA PHE A 7 -46.11 -36.62 36.61
C PHE A 7 -46.56 -35.72 35.45
N ILE A 8 -46.55 -34.41 35.69
CA ILE A 8 -46.68 -33.40 34.64
C ILE A 8 -45.32 -33.34 33.94
N THR A 9 -45.19 -34.03 32.82
CA THR A 9 -44.05 -33.83 31.92
C THR A 9 -44.23 -32.47 31.24
N LYS A 10 -43.60 -31.43 31.81
CA LYS A 10 -43.54 -30.10 31.19
C LYS A 10 -42.77 -30.23 29.87
N LYS A 11 -43.47 -30.30 28.74
CA LYS A 11 -42.85 -30.03 27.43
C LYS A 11 -42.35 -28.59 27.47
N ASN A 12 -41.04 -28.42 27.31
CA ASN A 12 -40.39 -27.12 27.36
C ASN A 12 -40.77 -26.32 26.10
N LEU A 13 -41.70 -25.38 26.24
CA LEU A 13 -42.21 -24.54 25.14
C LEU A 13 -41.16 -23.55 24.59
N PHE A 14 -40.03 -23.39 25.27
CA PHE A 14 -38.90 -22.54 24.86
C PHE A 14 -37.72 -23.34 24.28
N ALA A 15 -37.87 -24.65 24.10
CA ALA A 15 -36.85 -25.43 23.41
C ALA A 15 -36.86 -25.07 21.91
N ILE A 16 -35.83 -24.34 21.48
CA ILE A 16 -35.57 -24.10 20.06
C ILE A 16 -35.47 -25.48 19.39
N LYS A 17 -36.35 -25.77 18.42
CA LYS A 17 -36.27 -27.00 17.64
C LYS A 17 -34.89 -27.02 17.00
N ILE A 18 -34.04 -27.98 17.36
CA ILE A 18 -32.75 -28.19 16.67
C ILE A 18 -33.10 -28.63 15.25
N THR A 19 -33.23 -27.66 14.36
CA THR A 19 -33.37 -27.92 12.93
C THR A 19 -32.03 -28.47 12.45
N LYS A 20 -32.04 -29.58 11.72
CA LYS A 20 -30.82 -30.10 11.09
C LYS A 20 -30.16 -28.94 10.33
N PRO A 21 -28.84 -28.75 10.44
CA PRO A 21 -28.16 -27.69 9.72
C PRO A 21 -28.58 -27.79 8.26
N ARG A 22 -29.14 -26.70 7.73
CA ARG A 22 -29.41 -26.60 6.30
C ARG A 22 -28.06 -26.82 5.64
N LYS A 23 -27.92 -27.89 4.86
CA LYS A 23 -26.72 -28.10 4.05
C LYS A 23 -26.68 -26.89 3.11
N GLY A 24 -25.89 -25.88 3.47
CA GLY A 24 -25.55 -24.80 2.56
C GLY A 24 -24.99 -25.48 1.33
N ILE A 25 -25.45 -25.04 0.16
CA ILE A 25 -24.85 -25.43 -1.12
C ILE A 25 -23.39 -24.97 -1.02
N SER A 26 -22.53 -25.95 -0.74
CA SER A 26 -21.07 -25.94 -0.83
C SER A 26 -20.37 -24.61 -0.52
N PHE A 27 -19.70 -24.56 0.64
CA PHE A 27 -18.47 -23.77 0.80
C PHE A 27 -17.30 -24.37 -0.04
N SER A 28 -17.56 -24.77 -1.29
CA SER A 28 -16.46 -24.93 -2.24
C SER A 28 -16.11 -23.52 -2.70
N PRO A 29 -14.83 -23.12 -2.74
CA PRO A 29 -14.47 -21.89 -3.43
C PRO A 29 -15.07 -21.97 -4.82
N LEU A 30 -15.92 -21.00 -5.16
CA LEU A 30 -16.60 -20.88 -6.44
C LEU A 30 -15.57 -20.99 -7.56
N LYS A 31 -15.42 -22.19 -8.13
CA LYS A 31 -14.63 -22.40 -9.36
C LYS A 31 -15.53 -22.08 -10.54
N LEU A 32 -15.97 -20.83 -10.61
CA LEU A 32 -16.71 -20.33 -11.76
C LEU A 32 -15.71 -20.17 -12.91
N SER A 33 -16.14 -20.55 -14.11
CA SER A 33 -15.41 -20.18 -15.32
C SER A 33 -15.35 -18.66 -15.46
N SER A 34 -14.41 -18.16 -16.25
CA SER A 34 -14.23 -16.71 -16.42
C SER A 34 -15.49 -16.02 -16.95
N GLU A 35 -16.30 -16.73 -17.74
CA GLU A 35 -17.54 -16.24 -18.34
C GLU A 35 -18.70 -16.20 -17.32
N GLU A 36 -18.84 -17.25 -16.51
CA GLU A 36 -19.81 -17.30 -15.41
C GLU A 36 -19.52 -16.20 -14.38
N MET A 37 -18.24 -16.01 -14.05
CA MET A 37 -17.81 -14.98 -13.11
C MET A 37 -18.09 -13.57 -13.61
N ALA A 38 -17.87 -13.31 -14.91
CA ALA A 38 -18.20 -12.02 -15.55
C ALA A 38 -19.72 -11.75 -15.56
N ASN A 39 -20.53 -12.79 -15.78
CA ASN A 39 -21.99 -12.67 -15.79
C ASN A 39 -22.57 -12.45 -14.39
N GLU A 40 -22.03 -13.11 -13.37
CA GLU A 40 -22.55 -13.01 -11.99
C GLU A 40 -22.05 -11.76 -11.25
N LEU A 41 -20.78 -11.39 -11.43
CA LEU A 41 -20.12 -10.31 -10.67
C LEU A 41 -19.97 -9.00 -11.47
N GLY A 42 -20.31 -9.03 -12.77
CA GLY A 42 -20.21 -7.87 -13.66
C GLY A 42 -18.80 -7.65 -14.22
N PRO A 43 -18.62 -6.71 -15.16
CA PRO A 43 -17.40 -6.56 -15.95
C PRO A 43 -16.14 -6.21 -15.14
N GLN A 44 -16.29 -5.68 -13.91
CA GLN A 44 -15.18 -5.28 -13.04
C GLN A 44 -14.82 -6.35 -11.99
N TYR A 45 -15.34 -7.58 -12.13
CA TYR A 45 -15.07 -8.64 -11.17
C TYR A 45 -13.59 -9.02 -11.02
N ARG A 46 -12.70 -8.54 -11.90
CA ARG A 46 -11.25 -8.78 -11.87
C ARG A 46 -10.45 -7.67 -11.20
N THR A 47 -11.07 -6.56 -10.83
CA THR A 47 -10.38 -5.38 -10.31
C THR A 47 -10.89 -5.02 -8.92
N ILE A 48 -10.00 -4.93 -7.93
CA ILE A 48 -10.33 -4.45 -6.58
C ILE A 48 -9.79 -3.04 -6.42
N ASP A 49 -10.69 -2.08 -6.26
CA ASP A 49 -10.35 -0.68 -6.02
C ASP A 49 -10.21 -0.42 -4.52
N VAL A 50 -9.00 -0.08 -4.08
CA VAL A 50 -8.68 0.28 -2.70
C VAL A 50 -8.22 1.73 -2.63
N HIS A 51 -8.78 2.48 -1.68
CA HIS A 51 -8.40 3.85 -1.40
C HIS A 51 -7.70 3.91 -0.03
N ILE A 52 -6.40 4.21 -0.02
CA ILE A 52 -5.63 4.40 1.22
C ILE A 52 -5.21 5.88 1.28
N GLY A 53 -5.89 6.65 2.13
CA GLY A 53 -5.70 8.10 2.19
C GLY A 53 -6.09 8.77 0.86
N ASN A 54 -5.13 9.45 0.22
CA ASN A 54 -5.31 10.13 -1.07
C ASN A 54 -4.85 9.29 -2.27
N GLN A 55 -4.47 8.02 -2.06
CA GLN A 55 -3.98 7.13 -3.11
C GLN A 55 -5.06 6.12 -3.49
N ARG A 56 -5.30 5.97 -4.79
CA ARG A 56 -6.19 4.95 -5.35
C ARG A 56 -5.35 3.83 -5.96
N MET A 57 -5.58 2.61 -5.52
CA MET A 57 -4.90 1.41 -5.97
C MET A 57 -5.92 0.46 -6.58
N VAL A 58 -5.64 -0.07 -7.76
CA VAL A 58 -6.45 -1.07 -8.46
C VAL A 58 -5.64 -2.37 -8.49
N LEU A 59 -6.12 -3.41 -7.79
CA LEU A 59 -5.53 -4.74 -7.91
C LEU A 59 -6.09 -5.43 -9.16
N ASP A 60 -5.24 -5.76 -10.12
CA ASP A 60 -5.62 -6.69 -11.19
C ASP A 60 -5.49 -8.14 -10.71
N MET A 61 -6.61 -8.80 -10.49
CA MET A 61 -6.66 -10.19 -10.03
C MET A 61 -6.19 -11.19 -11.08
N ALA A 62 -6.03 -10.80 -12.36
CA ALA A 62 -5.48 -11.67 -13.39
C ALA A 62 -3.94 -11.72 -13.35
N GLN A 63 -3.29 -10.60 -13.02
CA GLN A 63 -1.83 -10.47 -12.97
C GLN A 63 -1.28 -10.53 -11.54
N GLY A 64 -2.15 -10.43 -10.52
CA GLY A 64 -1.79 -10.46 -9.11
C GLY A 64 -1.02 -9.22 -8.64
N GLY A 65 -1.05 -8.14 -9.42
CA GLY A 65 -0.30 -6.91 -9.18
C GLY A 65 -1.20 -5.76 -8.74
N TRP A 66 -0.73 -4.98 -7.77
CA TRP A 66 -1.34 -3.71 -7.40
C TRP A 66 -0.88 -2.63 -8.37
N ILE A 67 -1.83 -2.01 -9.07
CA ILE A 67 -1.58 -0.89 -9.98
C ILE A 67 -2.03 0.37 -9.26
N LEU A 68 -1.11 1.31 -9.02
CA LEU A 68 -1.49 2.63 -8.52
C LEU A 68 -2.20 3.36 -9.67
N ASP A 69 -3.46 3.72 -9.47
CA ASP A 69 -4.26 4.41 -10.49
C ASP A 69 -3.60 5.77 -10.77
N GLY A 70 -2.97 5.89 -11.94
CA GLY A 70 -2.25 7.09 -12.37
C GLY A 70 -0.76 6.91 -12.68
N THR A 71 -0.12 5.80 -12.29
CA THR A 71 1.28 5.52 -12.69
C THR A 71 1.50 4.02 -12.85
N SER A 72 1.34 3.51 -14.08
CA SER A 72 1.89 2.21 -14.47
C SER A 72 3.40 2.36 -14.65
N ILE A 73 4.14 2.56 -13.56
CA ILE A 73 5.60 2.48 -13.59
C ILE A 73 5.92 1.00 -13.38
N GLU A 74 6.48 0.34 -14.39
CA GLU A 74 6.97 -1.01 -14.23
C GLU A 74 8.01 -1.05 -13.10
N PRO A 75 8.06 -2.11 -12.28
CA PRO A 75 9.01 -2.18 -11.17
C PRO A 75 10.46 -2.01 -11.63
N ALA A 76 10.78 -2.44 -12.86
CA ALA A 76 12.08 -2.21 -13.49
C ALA A 76 12.39 -0.71 -13.69
N ASP A 77 11.41 0.06 -14.17
CA ASP A 77 11.55 1.50 -14.36
C ASP A 77 11.67 2.25 -13.03
N MET A 78 10.98 1.79 -11.97
CA MET A 78 11.14 2.34 -10.63
C MET A 78 12.58 2.18 -10.14
N THR A 79 13.18 0.99 -10.28
CA THR A 79 14.58 0.77 -9.86
C THR A 79 15.59 1.61 -10.66
N LYS A 80 15.29 1.87 -11.95
CA LYS A 80 16.13 2.72 -12.80
C LYS A 80 16.04 4.18 -12.37
N LEU A 81 14.83 4.67 -12.09
CA LEU A 81 14.60 6.02 -11.59
C LEU A 81 15.26 6.24 -10.23
N GLU A 82 15.18 5.26 -9.32
CA GLU A 82 15.86 5.32 -8.02
C GLU A 82 17.38 5.42 -8.17
N LYS A 83 17.97 4.63 -9.08
CA LYS A 83 19.42 4.71 -9.37
C LYS A 83 19.81 6.10 -9.89
N GLN A 84 19.09 6.62 -10.87
CA GLN A 84 19.35 7.96 -11.42
C GLN A 84 19.20 9.05 -10.35
N ARG A 85 18.17 8.96 -9.51
CA ARG A 85 17.95 9.89 -8.41
C ARG A 85 19.10 9.85 -7.40
N ASN A 86 19.59 8.66 -7.04
CA ASN A 86 20.72 8.52 -6.12
C ASN A 86 22.04 9.02 -6.73
N GLU A 87 22.25 8.85 -8.03
CA GLU A 87 23.40 9.40 -8.74
C GLU A 87 23.36 10.93 -8.76
N LEU A 88 22.22 11.52 -9.13
CA LEU A 88 22.01 12.96 -9.11
C LEU A 88 22.16 13.56 -7.71
N GLU A 89 21.72 12.85 -6.67
CA GLU A 89 21.87 13.30 -5.28
C GLU A 89 23.34 13.32 -4.84
N LYS A 90 24.14 12.32 -5.27
CA LYS A 90 25.60 12.31 -5.04
C LYS A 90 26.29 13.45 -5.78
N ASP A 91 25.96 13.65 -7.05
CA ASP A 91 26.54 14.73 -7.85
C ASP A 91 26.21 16.10 -7.24
N ASN A 92 24.97 16.30 -6.81
CA ASN A 92 24.55 17.54 -6.14
C ASN A 92 25.35 17.77 -4.84
N SER A 93 25.53 16.73 -4.03
CA SER A 93 26.35 16.82 -2.81
C SER A 93 27.79 17.22 -3.12
N ILE A 94 28.42 16.57 -4.11
CA ILE A 94 29.79 16.89 -4.55
C ILE A 94 29.87 18.34 -5.07
N LEU A 95 28.89 18.78 -5.86
CA LEU A 95 28.85 20.13 -6.40
C LEU A 95 28.74 21.18 -5.28
N ARG A 96 27.93 20.93 -4.25
CA ARG A 96 27.84 21.81 -3.07
C ARG A 96 29.18 21.93 -2.36
N THR A 97 29.84 20.81 -2.07
CA THR A 97 31.15 20.83 -1.41
C THR A 97 32.21 21.55 -2.25
N LYS A 98 32.22 21.37 -3.58
CA LYS A 98 33.12 22.12 -4.47
C LYS A 98 32.86 23.62 -4.40
N LEU A 99 31.59 24.03 -4.36
CA LEU A 99 31.22 25.44 -4.26
C LEU A 99 31.66 26.03 -2.92
N ASP A 100 31.48 25.31 -1.82
CA ASP A 100 31.90 25.76 -0.48
C ASP A 100 33.42 25.99 -0.44
N ILE A 101 34.22 25.02 -0.92
CA ILE A 101 35.69 25.16 -0.99
C ILE A 101 36.10 26.37 -1.86
N LEU A 102 35.46 26.54 -3.03
CA LEU A 102 35.78 27.67 -3.91
C LEU A 102 35.45 29.02 -3.25
N LEU A 103 34.36 29.09 -2.49
CA LEU A 103 34.02 30.30 -1.73
C LEU A 103 35.03 30.57 -0.61
N GLU A 104 35.49 29.54 0.10
CA GLU A 104 36.56 29.66 1.10
C GLU A 104 37.86 30.18 0.48
N MET A 105 38.30 29.60 -0.64
CA MET A 105 39.51 30.03 -1.36
C MET A 105 39.39 31.48 -1.88
N LEU A 106 38.21 31.87 -2.38
CA LEU A 106 37.98 33.25 -2.80
C LEU A 106 37.98 34.23 -1.63
N ALA A 107 37.43 33.83 -0.49
CA ALA A 107 37.46 34.64 0.72
C ALA A 107 38.90 34.82 1.23
N GLU A 108 39.71 33.74 1.22
CA GLU A 108 41.12 33.75 1.61
C GLU A 108 41.94 34.68 0.71
N THR A 109 41.88 34.51 -0.60
CA THR A 109 42.60 35.37 -1.56
C THR A 109 42.15 36.84 -1.50
N THR A 110 40.87 37.09 -1.23
CA THR A 110 40.35 38.46 -1.04
C THR A 110 40.88 39.07 0.27
N ALA A 111 40.97 38.29 1.34
CA ALA A 111 41.53 38.73 2.61
C ALA A 111 43.03 39.02 2.50
N GLU A 112 43.80 38.15 1.83
CA GLU A 112 45.22 38.34 1.56
C GLU A 112 45.46 39.63 0.77
N LYS A 113 44.69 39.86 -0.30
CA LYS A 113 44.80 41.09 -1.09
C LYS A 113 44.47 42.33 -0.26
N SER A 114 43.43 42.27 0.57
CA SER A 114 43.06 43.38 1.47
C SER A 114 44.16 43.68 2.50
N LEU A 115 44.87 42.66 2.99
CA LEU A 115 46.01 42.83 3.89
C LEU A 115 47.21 43.46 3.17
N GLN A 116 47.52 42.99 1.96
CA GLN A 116 48.60 43.54 1.13
C GLN A 116 48.37 45.03 0.85
N GLU A 117 47.15 45.41 0.45
CA GLU A 117 46.77 46.81 0.20
C GLU A 117 46.86 47.72 1.44
N LYS A 118 46.74 47.15 2.65
CA LYS A 118 46.92 47.88 3.90
C LYS A 118 48.39 48.00 4.30
N HIS A 119 49.24 47.03 3.96
CA HIS A 119 50.66 47.04 4.28
C HIS A 119 51.49 47.88 3.29
N ASP A 120 50.98 48.05 2.06
CA ASP A 120 51.61 48.88 1.02
C ASP A 120 51.23 50.37 1.10
N LYS A 121 50.41 50.77 2.08
CA LYS A 121 50.04 52.17 2.40
C LYS A 121 50.73 52.65 3.67
#